data_AF-A0A448PD66-F1
#
_entry.id   AF-A0A448PD66-F1
#
_cell.length_a   1.000
_cell.length_b   1.000
_cell.length_c   1.000
_cell.angle_alpha   90.00
_cell.angle_beta   90.00
_cell.angle_gamma   90.00
#
_symmetry.space_group_name_H-M   'P 1'
#
loop_
_entity.id
_entity.type
_entity.pdbx_description
1 polymer ?
#
loop_
_entity_poly.entity_id
_entity_poly.type
_entity_poly.pdbx_seq_one_letter_code
_entity_poly.pdbx_strand_id
1 'polypeptide(L)'
;MIVKRAITLVAAFFLAGCSASLKAPHMAPEREWNTIAISSTIERLDVGDGEVCPIIEPDTLVIFSDKASSSDDGATLDVDGIKLKVGSTFETSDLKPLEGGYDCGGNHYDSAVHVVFKGVTLLEAH
;
A
#
# COMPACT_ATOMS: atom_id res chain seq x y z
N MET A 1 62.78 -19.21 16.26
CA MET A 1 61.74 -18.35 15.66
C MET A 1 60.41 -19.09 15.71
N ILE A 2 59.43 -18.59 16.46
CA ILE A 2 58.12 -19.23 16.67
C ILE A 2 57.12 -18.63 15.68
N VAL A 3 56.66 -19.43 14.73
CA VAL A 3 55.65 -19.04 13.74
C VAL A 3 54.27 -19.18 14.37
N LYS A 4 53.68 -18.07 14.83
CA LYS A 4 52.31 -18.05 15.36
C LYS A 4 51.30 -18.03 14.19
N ARG A 5 50.62 -19.15 13.97
CA ARG A 5 49.49 -19.26 13.04
C ARG A 5 48.25 -18.65 13.70
N ALA A 6 47.81 -17.50 13.22
CA ALA A 6 46.51 -16.93 13.59
C ALA A 6 45.43 -17.61 12.74
N ILE A 7 44.52 -18.33 13.41
CA ILE A 7 43.33 -18.92 12.80
C ILE A 7 42.23 -17.85 12.86
N THR A 8 41.92 -17.26 11.71
CA THR A 8 40.83 -16.28 11.59
C THR A 8 39.52 -17.03 11.40
N LEU A 9 38.70 -17.07 12.45
CA LEU A 9 37.32 -17.57 12.42
C LEU A 9 36.45 -16.59 11.61
N VAL A 10 36.08 -16.97 10.39
CA VAL A 10 35.08 -16.25 9.58
C VAL A 10 33.70 -16.68 10.06
N ALA A 11 33.09 -15.89 10.94
CA ALA A 11 31.69 -16.03 11.31
C ALA A 11 30.83 -15.54 10.14
N ALA A 12 30.21 -16.49 9.41
CA ALA A 12 29.22 -16.19 8.39
C ALA A 12 27.95 -15.66 9.07
N PHE A 13 27.77 -14.35 9.03
CA PHE A 13 26.50 -13.68 9.35
C PHE A 13 25.49 -14.04 8.25
N PHE A 14 24.64 -15.02 8.51
CA PHE A 14 23.44 -15.27 7.71
C PHE A 14 22.46 -14.12 7.97
N LEU A 15 22.39 -13.17 7.03
CA LEU A 15 21.27 -12.23 6.93
C LEU A 15 20.02 -13.05 6.54
N ALA A 16 19.25 -13.47 7.54
CA ALA A 16 17.89 -13.92 7.33
C ALA A 16 17.09 -12.73 6.79
N GLY A 17 16.97 -12.65 5.47
CA GLY A 17 16.11 -11.68 4.79
C GLY A 17 14.65 -12.03 5.10
N CYS A 18 14.13 -11.44 6.18
CA CYS A 18 12.71 -11.44 6.45
C CYS A 18 12.08 -10.46 5.46
N SER A 19 11.54 -11.01 4.37
CA SER A 19 10.76 -10.27 3.38
C SER A 19 9.49 -9.78 4.08
N ALA A 20 9.42 -8.48 4.37
CA ALA A 20 8.32 -7.89 5.11
C ALA A 20 7.41 -7.14 4.13
N SER A 21 6.12 -7.51 4.13
CA SER A 21 5.07 -6.83 3.37
C SER A 21 5.08 -5.33 3.66
N LEU A 22 4.94 -4.51 2.63
CA LEU A 22 4.80 -3.06 2.79
C LEU A 22 3.41 -2.73 3.34
N LYS A 23 3.34 -1.71 4.21
CA LYS A 23 2.05 -1.22 4.71
C LYS A 23 1.39 -0.35 3.67
N ALA A 24 0.06 -0.34 3.62
CA ALA A 24 -0.69 0.65 2.85
C ALA A 24 -1.57 1.47 3.80
N PRO A 25 -1.84 2.75 3.47
CA PRO A 25 -2.68 3.59 4.30
C PRO A 25 -4.10 3.04 4.35
N HIS A 26 -4.65 2.98 5.55
CA HIS A 26 -6.05 2.64 5.79
C HIS A 26 -6.59 3.42 6.99
N MET A 27 -7.90 3.64 7.00
CA MET A 27 -8.60 4.37 8.07
C MET A 27 -9.81 3.56 8.54
N ALA A 28 -10.39 3.97 9.68
CA ALA A 28 -11.59 3.32 10.17
C ALA A 28 -12.80 3.71 9.30
N PRO A 29 -13.72 2.77 9.00
CA PRO A 29 -14.92 3.08 8.24
C PRO A 29 -15.83 4.07 8.97
N GLU A 30 -16.52 4.90 8.20
CA GLU A 30 -17.62 5.72 8.69
C GLU A 30 -18.89 4.86 8.85
N ARG A 31 -19.95 5.44 9.43
CA ARG A 31 -21.24 4.75 9.56
C ARG A 31 -21.93 4.65 8.21
N GLU A 32 -22.22 3.43 7.78
CA GLU A 32 -22.89 3.15 6.50
C GLU A 32 -24.17 3.98 6.30
N TRP A 33 -24.30 4.53 5.09
CA TRP A 33 -25.50 5.19 4.58
C TRP A 33 -25.76 4.71 3.14
N ASN A 34 -26.86 5.13 2.52
CA ASN A 34 -27.10 4.90 1.09
C ASN A 34 -26.01 5.59 0.25
N THR A 35 -25.24 4.80 -0.48
CA THR A 35 -24.16 5.28 -1.36
C THR A 35 -24.38 4.88 -2.82
N ILE A 36 -23.56 5.45 -3.70
CA ILE A 36 -23.55 5.14 -5.14
C ILE A 36 -22.19 4.53 -5.44
N ALA A 37 -22.16 3.37 -6.10
CA ALA A 37 -20.90 2.73 -6.46
C ALA A 37 -20.02 3.67 -7.33
N ILE A 38 -18.77 3.86 -6.94
CA ILE A 38 -17.77 4.67 -7.64
C ILE A 38 -16.70 3.72 -8.19
N SER A 39 -16.45 3.82 -9.49
CA SER A 39 -15.38 3.08 -10.17
C SER A 39 -14.12 3.93 -10.27
N SER A 40 -12.96 3.33 -9.99
CA SER A 40 -11.66 3.99 -10.02
C SER A 40 -10.60 3.02 -10.54
N THR A 41 -9.52 3.54 -11.13
CA THR A 41 -8.41 2.73 -11.67
C THR A 41 -7.15 3.03 -10.89
N ILE A 42 -6.38 2.03 -10.47
CA ILE A 42 -5.05 2.28 -9.89
C ILE A 42 -4.12 2.77 -11.01
N GLU A 43 -3.74 4.03 -11.00
CA GLU A 43 -2.79 4.60 -11.96
C GLU A 43 -1.34 4.31 -11.57
N ARG A 44 -1.04 4.33 -10.27
CA ARG A 44 0.33 4.17 -9.75
C ARG A 44 0.33 3.64 -8.33
N LEU A 45 1.40 2.94 -7.96
CA LEU A 45 1.72 2.56 -6.59
C LEU A 45 3.08 3.18 -6.25
N ASP A 46 3.06 4.25 -5.46
CA ASP A 46 4.30 4.90 -5.01
C ASP A 46 4.83 4.15 -3.77
N VAL A 47 6.13 3.86 -3.73
CA VAL A 47 6.76 3.09 -2.63
C VAL A 47 7.85 3.92 -1.97
N GLY A 48 7.78 4.05 -0.65
CA GLY A 48 8.74 4.82 0.16
C GLY A 48 8.55 4.54 1.64
N ASP A 49 9.60 4.72 2.44
CA ASP A 49 9.57 4.60 3.92
C ASP A 49 8.86 3.35 4.50
N GLY A 50 8.87 2.23 3.76
CA GLY A 50 8.23 0.98 4.18
C GLY A 50 6.72 0.91 3.91
N GLU A 51 6.21 1.83 3.11
CA GLU A 51 4.80 1.95 2.73
C GLU A 51 4.61 1.93 1.22
N VAL A 52 3.39 1.60 0.81
CA VAL A 52 2.89 1.67 -0.55
C VAL A 52 1.67 2.60 -0.60
N CYS A 53 1.68 3.53 -1.55
CA CYS A 53 0.75 4.65 -1.64
C CYS A 53 -0.01 4.52 -2.97
N PRO A 54 -1.27 4.06 -2.94
CA PRO A 54 -2.05 3.84 -4.16
C PRO A 54 -2.67 5.13 -4.70
N ILE A 55 -2.53 5.35 -6.01
CA ILE A 55 -2.96 6.57 -6.72
C ILE A 55 -4.00 6.19 -7.79
N ILE A 56 -5.13 6.92 -7.89
CA ILE A 56 -6.27 6.56 -8.78
C ILE A 56 -6.65 7.56 -9.88
N GLU A 57 -6.22 8.80 -9.73
CA GLU A 57 -6.33 9.94 -10.65
C GLU A 57 -5.00 10.69 -10.50
N PRO A 58 -4.53 11.53 -11.44
CA PRO A 58 -3.10 11.77 -11.69
C PRO A 58 -2.19 11.88 -10.47
N ASP A 59 -2.66 12.52 -9.39
CA ASP A 59 -2.00 12.56 -8.08
C ASP A 59 -2.95 12.46 -6.87
N THR A 60 -4.05 11.71 -6.97
CA THR A 60 -4.99 11.48 -5.84
C THR A 60 -4.67 10.18 -5.12
N LEU A 61 -4.18 10.29 -3.87
CA LEU A 61 -3.98 9.16 -2.98
C LEU A 61 -5.32 8.59 -2.52
N VAL A 62 -5.51 7.26 -2.62
CA VAL A 62 -6.67 6.57 -2.06
C VAL A 62 -6.33 5.88 -0.75
N ILE A 63 -7.18 6.04 0.25
CA ILE A 63 -7.04 5.43 1.57
C ILE A 63 -8.26 4.54 1.78
N PHE A 64 -8.04 3.26 2.06
CA PHE A 64 -9.13 2.30 2.18
C PHE A 64 -9.65 2.22 3.62
N SER A 65 -10.96 2.00 3.79
CA SER A 65 -11.52 1.58 5.08
C SER A 65 -11.17 0.12 5.45
N ASP A 66 -10.81 -0.66 4.44
CA ASP A 66 -10.35 -2.03 4.59
C ASP A 66 -8.85 -2.09 4.88
N LYS A 67 -8.42 -3.18 5.53
CA LYS A 67 -7.00 -3.40 5.74
C LYS A 67 -6.32 -3.53 4.38
N ALA A 68 -5.30 -2.71 4.17
CA ALA A 68 -4.54 -2.69 2.95
C ALA A 68 -3.05 -2.95 3.24
N SER A 69 -2.42 -3.76 2.39
CA SER A 69 -0.99 -4.08 2.43
C SER A 69 -0.48 -4.32 1.02
N SER A 70 0.84 -4.43 0.81
CA SER A 70 1.38 -4.79 -0.49
C SER A 70 2.41 -5.91 -0.40
N SER A 71 2.63 -6.57 -1.54
CA SER A 71 3.80 -7.40 -1.76
C SER A 71 5.09 -6.62 -1.48
N ASP A 72 6.17 -7.36 -1.21
CA ASP A 72 7.45 -6.79 -0.78
C ASP A 72 8.09 -5.89 -1.84
N ASP A 73 7.72 -6.08 -3.11
CA ASP A 73 8.16 -5.29 -4.26
C ASP A 73 7.25 -4.09 -4.55
N GLY A 74 6.15 -3.91 -3.79
CA GLY A 74 5.17 -2.86 -4.02
C GLY A 74 4.32 -3.01 -5.28
N ALA A 75 4.42 -4.14 -5.98
CA ALA A 75 3.78 -4.32 -7.29
C ALA A 75 2.29 -4.66 -7.21
N THR A 76 1.82 -5.21 -6.08
CA THR A 76 0.43 -5.59 -5.86
C THR A 76 -0.05 -5.08 -4.52
N LEU A 77 -1.14 -4.32 -4.52
CA LEU A 77 -1.88 -3.92 -3.33
C LEU A 77 -2.93 -5.00 -3.01
N ASP A 78 -2.94 -5.50 -1.78
CA ASP A 78 -3.95 -6.39 -1.23
C ASP A 78 -4.86 -5.60 -0.29
N VAL A 79 -6.14 -5.46 -0.66
CA VAL A 79 -7.18 -4.81 0.13
C VAL A 79 -8.22 -5.86 0.52
N ASP A 80 -8.18 -6.30 1.79
CA ASP A 80 -9.03 -7.37 2.34
C ASP A 80 -9.09 -8.65 1.47
N GLY A 81 -7.96 -9.05 0.88
CA GLY A 81 -7.83 -10.22 0.00
C GLY A 81 -8.05 -9.94 -1.49
N ILE A 82 -8.47 -8.72 -1.85
CA ILE A 82 -8.59 -8.29 -3.24
C ILE A 82 -7.26 -7.72 -3.72
N LYS A 83 -6.72 -8.30 -4.79
CA LYS A 83 -5.43 -7.92 -5.36
C LYS A 83 -5.60 -6.89 -6.46
N LEU A 84 -5.14 -5.67 -6.21
CA LEU A 84 -5.11 -4.56 -7.15
C LEU A 84 -3.67 -4.34 -7.62
N LYS A 85 -3.52 -4.01 -8.90
CA LYS A 85 -2.25 -3.60 -9.52
C LYS A 85 -2.46 -2.33 -10.31
N VAL A 86 -1.36 -1.70 -10.73
CA VAL A 86 -1.42 -0.63 -11.74
C VAL A 86 -2.24 -1.08 -12.96
N GLY A 87 -3.20 -0.26 -13.36
CA GLY A 87 -4.19 -0.52 -14.41
C GLY A 87 -5.47 -1.21 -13.93
N SER A 88 -5.52 -1.77 -12.72
CA SER A 88 -6.73 -2.45 -12.22
C SER A 88 -7.85 -1.46 -11.97
N THR A 89 -9.04 -1.76 -12.49
CA THR A 89 -10.27 -0.99 -12.21
C THR A 89 -11.06 -1.67 -11.10
N PHE A 90 -11.50 -0.91 -10.10
CA PHE A 90 -12.25 -1.40 -8.95
C PHE A 90 -13.43 -0.48 -8.60
N GLU A 91 -14.45 -1.05 -7.98
CA GLU A 91 -15.60 -0.34 -7.43
C GLU A 91 -15.51 -0.22 -5.92
N THR A 92 -15.94 0.94 -5.43
CA THR A 92 -16.12 1.25 -4.01
C THR A 92 -17.45 1.95 -3.76
N SER A 93 -17.76 2.20 -2.50
CA SER A 93 -19.03 2.75 -2.05
C SER A 93 -19.10 4.27 -2.13
N ASP A 94 -18.15 4.99 -1.54
CA ASP A 94 -18.12 6.45 -1.52
C ASP A 94 -16.69 6.94 -1.25
N LEU A 95 -16.33 8.09 -1.84
CA LEU A 95 -15.01 8.71 -1.75
C LEU A 95 -15.13 10.08 -1.08
N LYS A 96 -14.55 10.20 0.10
CA LYS A 96 -14.54 11.46 0.84
C LYS A 96 -13.16 12.12 0.76
N PRO A 97 -13.05 13.35 0.22
CA PRO A 97 -11.81 14.11 0.29
C PRO A 97 -11.34 14.30 1.74
N LEU A 98 -10.04 14.17 1.97
CA LEU A 98 -9.42 14.49 3.24
C LEU A 98 -8.91 15.94 3.23
N GLU A 99 -9.51 16.78 4.07
CA GLU A 99 -9.04 18.15 4.23
C GLU A 99 -7.61 18.17 4.76
N GLY A 100 -6.70 18.81 4.02
CA GLY A 100 -5.29 18.91 4.38
C GLY A 100 -4.42 17.74 3.92
N GLY A 101 -4.92 16.85 3.06
CA GLY A 101 -4.12 15.81 2.43
C GLY A 101 -3.80 14.62 3.35
N TYR A 102 -2.78 13.86 2.99
CA TYR A 102 -2.33 12.69 3.76
C TYR A 102 -0.84 12.39 3.51
N ASP A 103 -0.12 11.95 4.55
CA ASP A 103 1.28 11.54 4.44
C ASP A 103 1.37 10.03 4.20
N CYS A 104 2.08 9.63 3.15
CA CYS A 104 2.34 8.22 2.86
C CYS A 104 3.72 8.04 2.24
N GLY A 105 4.48 7.06 2.73
CA GLY A 105 5.77 6.67 2.18
C GLY A 105 6.81 7.81 2.10
N GLY A 106 6.78 8.72 3.08
CA GLY A 106 7.69 9.87 3.16
C GLY A 106 7.27 11.10 2.34
N ASN A 107 6.16 11.04 1.62
CA ASN A 107 5.62 12.15 0.83
C ASN A 107 4.26 12.62 1.38
N HIS A 108 3.99 13.91 1.22
CA HIS A 108 2.67 14.49 1.47
C HIS A 108 1.87 14.54 0.16
N TYR A 109 0.63 14.06 0.20
CA TYR A 109 -0.31 14.11 -0.92
C TYR A 109 -1.41 15.11 -0.60
N ASP A 110 -1.38 16.29 -1.25
CA ASP A 110 -2.40 17.34 -1.07
C ASP A 110 -3.80 16.85 -1.46
N SER A 111 -3.88 15.99 -2.48
CA SER A 111 -5.10 15.31 -2.90
C SER A 111 -5.14 13.91 -2.33
N ALA A 112 -5.98 13.70 -1.33
CA ALA A 112 -6.23 12.39 -0.74
C ALA A 112 -7.73 12.17 -0.55
N VAL A 113 -8.18 10.95 -0.84
CA VAL A 113 -9.56 10.52 -0.64
C VAL A 113 -9.60 9.28 0.23
N HIS A 114 -10.62 9.21 1.09
CA HIS A 114 -10.92 8.06 1.91
C HIS A 114 -12.12 7.31 1.32
N VAL A 115 -11.94 6.02 1.04
CA VAL A 115 -13.05 5.09 0.79
C VAL A 115 -13.73 4.84 2.12
N VAL A 116 -14.85 5.51 2.39
CA VAL A 116 -15.42 5.61 3.76
C VAL A 116 -16.18 4.37 4.23
N PHE A 117 -16.55 3.46 3.33
CA PHE A 117 -17.14 2.17 3.69
C PHE A 117 -16.32 1.02 3.14
N LYS A 118 -16.38 -0.11 3.85
CA LYS A 118 -15.72 -1.34 3.44
C LYS A 118 -16.34 -1.90 2.16
N GLY A 119 -15.56 -2.68 1.44
CA GLY A 119 -15.98 -3.33 0.21
C GLY A 119 -15.29 -2.71 -1.00
N VAL A 120 -14.33 -3.45 -1.52
CA VAL A 120 -13.71 -3.23 -2.83
C VAL A 120 -14.13 -4.38 -3.72
N THR A 121 -14.60 -4.08 -4.93
CA THR A 121 -14.89 -5.09 -5.95
C THR A 121 -13.99 -4.86 -7.16
N LEU A 122 -13.17 -5.85 -7.52
CA LEU A 122 -12.36 -5.79 -8.72
C LEU A 122 -13.25 -5.97 -9.96
N LEU A 123 -13.24 -4.99 -10.86
CA LEU A 123 -13.97 -5.05 -12.13
C LEU A 123 -13.12 -5.64 -13.24
N GLU A 124 -11.88 -5.15 -13.39
CA GLU A 124 -10.96 -5.57 -14.44
C GLU A 124 -9.55 -5.77 -13.88
N ALA A 125 -8.99 -6.95 -14.13
CA ALA A 125 -7.63 -7.32 -13.72
C ALA A 125 -6.68 -7.19 -14.92
N HIS A 126 -5.57 -6.48 -14.74
CA HIS A 126 -4.51 -6.32 -15.75
C HIS A 126 -3.19 -6.97 -15.30
#